data_AF-A0A498DJ38-F1
#
_entry.id   AF-A0A498DJ38-F1
#
_cell.length_a   1.000
_cell.length_b   1.000
_cell.length_c   1.000
_cell.angle_alpha   90.00
_cell.angle_beta   90.00
_cell.angle_gamma   90.00
#
_symmetry.space_group_name_H-M   'P 1'
#
loop_
_entity.id
_entity.type
_entity.pdbx_description
1 polymer ?
#
loop_
_entity_poly.entity_id
_entity_poly.type
_entity_poly.pdbx_seq_one_letter_code
_entity_poly.pdbx_strand_id
1 'polypeptide(L)' 'MCKVMAIARATLTRIANIPGYNTNTDTIDTLCKFFECQPGDLLEYHEEESS' A
#
# COMPACT_ATOMS: atom_id res chain seq x y z
N MET A 1 4.16 19.41 12.02
CA MET A 1 5.07 18.27 12.28
C MET A 1 4.28 16.99 11.95
N CYS A 2 4.21 16.59 10.67
CA CYS A 2 3.53 15.34 10.28
C CYS A 2 4.43 14.17 10.64
N LYS A 3 4.23 13.66 11.85
CA LYS A 3 4.86 12.44 12.36
C LYS A 3 4.10 11.23 11.78
N VAL A 4 4.81 10.10 11.67
CA VAL A 4 4.36 8.77 11.25
C VAL A 4 3.98 8.58 9.78
N MET A 5 4.97 8.72 8.89
CA MET A 5 5.07 7.77 7.79
C MET A 5 6.49 7.23 7.79
N ALA A 6 6.68 6.00 8.24
CA ALA A 6 7.93 5.25 8.03
C ALA A 6 8.18 4.96 6.55
N ILE A 7 7.24 5.35 5.68
CA ILE A 7 7.24 5.13 4.25
C ILE A 7 7.58 6.45 3.57
N ALA A 8 8.62 6.44 2.74
CA ALA A 8 8.96 7.58 1.89
C ALA A 8 7.82 7.86 0.91
N ARG A 9 7.51 9.14 0.64
CA ARG A 9 6.52 9.56 -0.36
C ARG A 9 6.73 8.87 -1.72
N ALA A 10 7.99 8.68 -2.13
CA ALA A 10 8.33 8.00 -3.37
C ALA A 10 7.84 6.54 -3.40
N THR A 11 7.81 5.85 -2.27
CA THR A 11 7.27 4.49 -2.14
C THR A 11 5.76 4.45 -2.32
N LEU A 12 5.03 5.40 -1.72
CA LEU A 12 3.59 5.54 -1.95
C LEU A 12 3.26 5.82 -3.41
N THR A 13 3.99 6.73 -4.06
CA THR A 13 3.80 7.01 -5.48
C THR A 13 4.00 5.74 -6.32
N ARG A 14 4.98 4.91 -6.00
CA ARG A 14 5.23 3.65 -6.71
C ARG A 14 4.11 2.64 -6.50
N ILE A 15 3.64 2.43 -5.26
CA ILE A 15 2.51 1.55 -4.96
C ILE A 15 1.26 1.99 -5.74
N ALA A 16 1.00 3.29 -5.81
CA ALA A 16 -0.20 3.84 -6.46
C ALA A 16 -0.13 3.86 -8.00
N ASN A 17 1.06 3.91 -8.60
CA ASN A 17 1.22 4.04 -10.06
C ASN A 17 1.72 2.77 -10.75
N ILE A 18 2.30 1.81 -10.00
CA ILE A 18 2.88 0.59 -10.55
C ILE A 18 2.02 -0.58 -10.08
N PRO A 19 1.11 -1.09 -10.92
CA PRO A 19 0.40 -2.32 -10.62
C PRO A 19 1.41 -3.48 -10.48
N GLY A 20 1.19 -4.36 -9.51
CA GLY A 20 2.11 -5.46 -9.20
C GLY A 20 3.38 -5.05 -8.43
N TYR A 21 3.43 -3.83 -7.88
CA TYR A 21 4.55 -3.39 -7.06
C TYR A 21 4.71 -4.27 -5.81
N ASN A 22 5.89 -4.87 -5.63
CA ASN A 22 6.19 -5.69 -4.46
C ASN A 22 6.31 -4.82 -3.19
N THR A 23 5.32 -4.94 -2.32
CA THR A 23 5.28 -4.30 -1.01
C THR A 23 5.40 -5.35 0.10
N ASN A 24 5.97 -4.95 1.24
CA ASN A 24 6.05 -5.80 2.43
C ASN A 24 4.89 -5.52 3.38
N THR A 25 4.59 -6.50 4.24
CA THR A 25 3.49 -6.40 5.22
C THR A 25 3.68 -5.26 6.22
N ASP A 26 4.92 -4.84 6.49
CA ASP A 26 5.25 -3.71 7.38
C ASP A 26 4.79 -2.36 6.80
N THR A 27 4.96 -2.18 5.48
CA THR A 27 4.41 -1.03 4.75
C THR A 27 2.89 -1.07 4.81
N ILE A 28 2.27 -2.24 4.61
CA ILE A 28 0.80 -2.38 4.69
C ILE A 28 0.28 -2.05 6.09
N ASP A 29 0.89 -2.57 7.16
CA ASP A 29 0.51 -2.25 8.55
C ASP A 29 0.58 -0.75 8.83
N THR A 30 1.62 -0.08 8.34
CA THR A 30 1.76 1.38 8.47
C THR A 30 0.66 2.12 7.70
N LEU A 31 0.32 1.68 6.48
CA LEU A 31 -0.82 2.23 5.73
C LEU A 31 -2.14 2.00 6.49
N CYS A 32 -2.40 0.78 6.96
CA CYS A 32 -3.60 0.44 7.72
C CYS A 32 -3.76 1.33 8.95
N LYS A 33 -2.68 1.57 9.71
CA LYS A 33 -2.68 2.46 10.87
C LYS A 33 -2.90 3.92 10.50
N PHE A 34 -2.39 4.35 9.34
CA PHE A 34 -2.57 5.72 8.85
C PHE A 34 -3.99 5.99 8.34
N PHE A 35 -4.56 5.04 7.60
CA PHE A 35 -5.91 5.12 7.05
C PHE A 35 -6.99 4.62 8.01
N GLU A 36 -6.59 4.12 9.18
CA GLU A 36 -7.46 3.51 10.19
C GLU A 36 -8.37 2.41 9.60
N CYS A 37 -7.83 1.61 8.68
CA CYS A 37 -8.53 0.55 7.96
C CYS A 37 -7.91 -0.84 8.19
N GLN A 38 -8.57 -1.89 7.67
CA GLN A 38 -8.03 -3.24 7.69
C GLN A 38 -7.24 -3.53 6.41
N PRO A 39 -6.27 -4.47 6.45
CA PRO A 39 -5.51 -4.84 5.26
C PRO A 39 -6.38 -5.39 4.12
N GLY A 40 -7.55 -5.96 4.43
CA GLY A 40 -8.52 -6.40 3.43
C GLY A 40 -9.21 -5.24 2.68
N ASP A 41 -9.22 -4.02 3.23
CA ASP A 41 -9.73 -2.83 2.53
C ASP A 41 -8.70 -2.25 1.55
N LEU A 42 -7.42 -2.61 1.71
CA LEU A 42 -6.29 -2.11 0.92
C LEU A 42 -5.86 -3.10 -0.17
N LEU A 43 -5.96 -4.40 0.11
CA LEU A 43 -5.51 -5.46 -0.78
C LEU A 43 -6.72 -6.24 -1.33
N GLU A 44 -6.89 -6.16 -2.64
CA GLU A 44 -7.84 -6.97 -3.38
C GLU A 44 -7.09 -7.81 -4.41
N TYR A 45 -7.44 -9.10 -4.49
CA TYR A 45 -6.93 -9.96 -5.55
C TYR A 45 -7.71 -9.64 -6.83
N HIS A 46 -7.06 -8.96 -7.77
CA HIS A 46 -7.52 -8.93 -9.15
C HIS A 46 -6.92 -10.13 -9.88
N GLU A 47 -7.78 -10.98 -10.45
CA GLU A 47 -7.35 -11.86 -11.52
C GLU A 47 -6.82 -10.96 -12.64
N GLU A 48 -5.51 -11.03 -12.91
CA GLU A 48 -4.92 -10.42 -14.09
C GLU A 48 -5.67 -11.02 -15.29
N GLU A 49 -6.64 -10.27 -15.81
CA GLU A 49 -7.45 -10.70 -16.93
C GLU A 49 -6.49 -11.07 -18.05
N SER A 50 -6.45 -12.36 -18.33
CA SER A 50 -5.68 -12.94 -19.42
C SER A 50 -6.30 -12.43 -20.72
N SER A 51 -5.83 -11.28 -21.21
CA SER A 51 -6.09 -10.78 -22.57
C SER A 51 -4.94 -11.13 -23.50
#